data_AF-A0A9W4DWH6-F1
#
_entry.id   AF-A0A9W4DWH6-F1
#
_cell.length_a   1.000
_cell.length_b   1.000
_cell.length_c   1.000
_cell.angle_alpha   90.00
_cell.angle_beta   90.00
_cell.angle_gamma   90.00
#
_symmetry.space_group_name_H-M   'P 1'
#
loop_
_entity.id
_entity.type
_entity.pdbx_description
1 polymer ?
#
loop_
_entity_poly.entity_id
_entity_poly.type
_entity_poly.pdbx_seq_one_letter_code
_entity_poly.pdbx_strand_id
1 'polypeptide(L)' 'MIELPVEQVRTLVAGAQQDLLDFLSLAGTWAGQHLPAHAAAVTAALARALDLEPARWPAS' A
#
# COMPACT_ATOMS: atom_id res chain seq x y z
N MET A 1 20.61 -11.58 -20.67
CA MET A 1 20.64 -11.13 -19.27
C MET A 1 20.30 -9.65 -19.29
N ILE A 2 19.22 -9.24 -18.63
CA ILE A 2 18.93 -7.81 -18.49
C ILE A 2 19.57 -7.41 -17.16
N GLU A 3 20.71 -6.74 -17.24
CA GLU A 3 21.37 -6.12 -16.09
C GLU A 3 20.73 -4.76 -15.85
N LEU A 4 20.10 -4.56 -14.70
CA LEU A 4 19.51 -3.28 -14.31
C LEU A 4 20.39 -2.63 -13.23
N PRO A 5 20.82 -1.37 -13.39
CA PRO A 5 21.56 -0.68 -12.34
C PRO A 5 20.78 -0.65 -11.02
N VAL A 6 21.47 -0.83 -9.89
CA VAL A 6 20.85 -0.86 -8.56
C VAL A 6 20.02 0.40 -8.28
N GLU A 7 20.49 1.57 -8.70
CA GLU A 7 19.75 2.83 -8.53
C GLU A 7 18.44 2.86 -9.34
N GLN A 8 18.42 2.22 -10.51
CA GLN A 8 17.20 2.08 -11.29
C GLN A 8 16.23 1.12 -10.61
N VAL A 9 16.71 0.00 -10.05
CA VAL A 9 15.89 -0.91 -9.24
C VAL A 9 15.30 -0.17 -8.02
N ARG A 10 16.10 0.62 -7.30
CA ARG A 10 15.64 1.41 -6.16
C ARG A 10 14.55 2.40 -6.55
N THR A 11 14.72 3.08 -7.68
CA THR A 11 13.73 4.04 -8.20
C THR A 11 12.43 3.33 -8.54
N LEU A 12 12.50 2.17 -9.22
CA LEU A 12 11.32 1.38 -9.56
C LEU A 12 10.60 0.85 -8.32
N VAL A 13 11.34 0.38 -7.30
CA VAL A 13 10.77 -0.09 -6.04
C VAL A 13 10.10 1.06 -5.29
N ALA A 14 10.73 2.23 -5.22
CA ALA A 14 10.14 3.42 -4.59
C ALA A 14 8.85 3.87 -5.32
N GLY A 15 8.86 3.85 -6.65
CA GLY A 15 7.67 4.13 -7.46
C GLY A 15 6.54 3.14 -7.20
N ALA A 16 6.84 1.83 -7.23
CA ALA A 16 5.86 0.80 -6.95
C ALA A 16 5.29 0.90 -5.52
N GLN A 17 6.11 1.25 -4.53
CA GLN A 17 5.64 1.49 -3.16
C GLN A 17 4.66 2.67 -3.11
N GLN A 18 4.96 3.75 -3.83
CA GLN A 18 4.06 4.90 -3.91
C GLN A 18 2.74 4.53 -4.62
N ASP A 19 2.81 3.78 -5.72
CA ASP A 19 1.62 3.34 -6.46
C ASP A 19 0.68 2.49 -5.57
N LEU A 20 1.23 1.65 -4.69
CA LEU A 20 0.45 0.86 -3.74
C LEU A 20 -0.22 1.72 -2.66
N LEU A 21 0.46 2.76 -2.18
CA LEU A 21 -0.11 3.73 -1.22
C LEU A 21 -1.25 4.54 -1.88
N ASP A 22 -1.05 4.98 -3.11
CA ASP A 22 -2.05 5.74 -3.87
C ASP A 22 -3.28 4.87 -4.18
N PHE A 23 -3.07 3.62 -4.56
CA PHE A 23 -4.15 2.64 -4.71
C PHE A 23 -4.94 2.45 -3.42
N LEU A 24 -4.27 2.29 -2.28
CA LEU A 24 -4.94 2.11 -0.98
C LEU A 24 -5.79 3.34 -0.62
N SER A 25 -5.31 4.55 -0.92
CA SER A 25 -6.06 5.80 -0.74
C SER A 25 -7.33 5.84 -1.59
N LEU A 26 -7.22 5.47 -2.86
CA LEU A 26 -8.37 5.38 -3.77
C LEU A 26 -9.38 4.33 -3.29
N ALA A 27 -8.90 3.16 -2.86
CA ALA A 27 -9.74 2.10 -2.32
C ALA A 27 -10.49 2.53 -1.06
N GLY A 28 -9.83 3.30 -0.17
CA GLY A 28 -10.49 3.88 1.01
C GLY A 28 -11.59 4.87 0.66
N THR A 29 -11.35 5.74 -0.33
CA THR A 29 -12.37 6.67 -0.84
C THR A 29 -13.55 5.93 -1.45
N TRP A 30 -13.29 4.94 -2.29
CA TRP A 30 -14.31 4.08 -2.88
C TRP A 30 -15.13 3.34 -1.80
N ALA A 31 -14.46 2.76 -0.81
CA ALA A 31 -15.13 2.01 0.25
C ALA A 31 -16.00 2.94 1.13
N GLY A 32 -15.55 4.17 1.38
CA GLY A 32 -16.37 5.18 2.07
C GLY A 32 -17.66 5.53 1.33
N GLN A 33 -17.60 5.58 -0.01
CA GLN A 33 -18.75 5.91 -0.86
C GLN A 33 -19.71 4.72 -1.06
N HIS A 34 -19.18 3.51 -1.19
CA HIS A 34 -19.96 2.34 -1.62
C HIS A 34 -20.23 1.32 -0.51
N LEU A 35 -19.39 1.28 0.53
CA LEU A 35 -19.48 0.35 1.65
C LEU A 35 -19.29 1.07 2.99
N PRO A 36 -20.08 2.13 3.31
CA PRO A 36 -19.78 3.02 4.43
C PRO A 36 -19.68 2.31 5.79
N ALA A 37 -20.48 1.24 6.01
CA ALA A 37 -20.41 0.43 7.23
C ALA A 37 -19.15 -0.44 7.34
N HIS A 38 -18.47 -0.72 6.22
CA HIS A 38 -17.31 -1.61 6.14
C HIS A 38 -16.05 -0.90 5.63
N ALA A 39 -16.09 0.41 5.40
CA ALA A 39 -15.01 1.16 4.77
C ALA A 39 -13.67 0.93 5.47
N ALA A 40 -13.64 1.12 6.80
CA ALA A 40 -12.45 0.89 7.61
C ALA A 40 -11.95 -0.57 7.54
N ALA A 41 -12.87 -1.55 7.58
CA ALA A 41 -12.51 -2.97 7.55
C ALA A 41 -11.91 -3.38 6.20
N VAL A 42 -12.47 -2.87 5.09
CA VAL A 42 -11.99 -3.12 3.73
C VAL A 42 -10.63 -2.46 3.52
N THR A 43 -10.47 -1.19 3.90
CA THR A 43 -9.18 -0.48 3.78
C THR A 43 -8.09 -1.16 4.61
N ALA A 44 -8.39 -1.57 5.85
CA ALA A 44 -7.41 -2.30 6.68
C ALA A 44 -7.07 -3.69 6.10
N ALA A 45 -8.04 -4.40 5.52
CA ALA A 45 -7.77 -5.68 4.87
C ALA A 45 -6.87 -5.53 3.64
N LEU A 46 -7.08 -4.48 2.84
CA LEU A 46 -6.23 -4.15 1.70
C LEU A 46 -4.83 -3.72 2.15
N ALA A 47 -4.73 -2.88 3.19
CA ALA A 47 -3.43 -2.49 3.75
C ALA A 47 -2.61 -3.70 4.20
N ARG A 48 -3.25 -4.67 4.87
CA ARG A 48 -2.61 -5.95 5.25
C ARG A 48 -2.22 -6.79 4.04
N ALA A 49 -3.09 -6.90 3.04
CA ALA A 49 -2.81 -7.67 1.83
C ALA A 49 -1.63 -7.09 1.02
N LEU A 50 -1.42 -5.77 1.11
CA LEU A 50 -0.34 -5.05 0.45
C LEU A 50 0.90 -4.86 1.33
N ASP A 51 0.90 -5.38 2.56
CA ASP A 51 1.97 -5.19 3.56
C ASP A 51 2.30 -3.70 3.82
N LEU A 52 1.27 -2.85 3.78
CA LEU A 52 1.37 -1.40 4.00
C LEU A 52 0.98 -0.99 5.42
N GLU A 53 0.71 -1.94 6.31
CA GLU A 53 0.41 -1.59 7.70
C GLU A 53 1.65 -0.97 8.35
N PRO A 54 1.48 0.06 9.21
CA PRO A 54 2.59 0.57 9.99
C PRO A 54 3.24 -0.60 10.70
N ALA A 55 4.55 -0.80 10.50
CA ALA A 55 5.29 -1.83 11.19
C ALA A 55 4.94 -1.73 12.68
N ARG A 56 4.28 -2.76 13.21
CA ARG A 56 4.00 -2.85 14.65
C ARG A 56 5.34 -3.13 15.32
N TRP A 57 6.16 -2.10 15.50
CA TRP A 57 7.38 -2.21 16.28
C TRP A 57 6.97 -2.57 17.71
N PRO A 58 7.44 -3.68 18.30
CA PRO A 58 7.18 -3.96 19.69
C PRO A 58 7.89 -2.90 20.53
N ALA A 59 7.13 -2.15 21.34
CA ALA A 59 7.69 -1.24 22.33
C ALA A 59 8.71 -2.02 23.17
N SER A 60 9.97 -1.57 23.12
CA SER A 60 11.06 -2.03 23.98
C SER A 60 10.90 -1.44 25.38
#